data_AF-A0A101XJD6-F1
#
_entry.id   AF-A0A101XJD6-F1
#
_cell.length_a   1.000
_cell.length_b   1.000
_cell.length_c   1.000
_cell.angle_alpha   90.00
_cell.angle_beta   90.00
_cell.angle_gamma   90.00
#
_symmetry.space_group_name_H-M   'P 1'
#
loop_
_entity.id
_entity.type
_entity.pdbx_description
1 polymer ?
#
loop_
_entity_poly.entity_id
_entity_poly.type
_entity_poly.pdbx_seq_one_letter_code
_entity_poly.pdbx_strand_id
1 'polypeptide(L)'
;MTELTPKIKISLTGQEIPLLPEKLSRWGIKYSIWPTHLVTACCGVEFAQTSAPGYDAERWGFLPFLGPRQTNAIVIEGTLSLKMAKIARVVYDQMPSPKFVIAMGSCAMEGGVFWNSYHVAKAENVLPIDAYVMGCPPTPEAVIRAIRMVQDKIEKGEMKPSMTPNKVDLSSLPKSPKPQNPPSPPHRREEVKDINTCKSMPNLQWPQGIELAGKLKDAGVNALPQAMNRICASTDSNNIVNAIEAAFKVGFDHVKSINVIDLPIKGVFRIEYVLGSYSKELAAILLTISTEVPRNNPKVPTIINVYPGADYQEREMHELFGVWFEGNPWMGRNFMLSPDTPVKYPLRKDYEVPSLARVIVER
;
A
#
# COMPACT_ATOMS: atom_id res chain seq x y z
N MET A 1 36.57 -18.67 10.54
CA MET A 1 36.43 -18.77 9.07
C MET A 1 35.19 -19.61 8.84
N THR A 2 34.09 -19.03 8.35
CA THR A 2 32.91 -19.82 8.00
C THR A 2 33.22 -20.47 6.66
N GLU A 3 33.55 -21.75 6.66
CA GLU A 3 33.89 -22.49 5.44
C GLU A 3 32.67 -22.51 4.51
N LEU A 4 32.79 -21.85 3.36
CA LEU A 4 31.70 -21.55 2.42
C LEU A 4 31.28 -22.74 1.55
N THR A 5 32.13 -23.74 1.43
CA THR A 5 31.87 -24.91 0.60
C THR A 5 31.77 -26.14 1.50
N PRO A 6 30.66 -26.89 1.46
CA PRO A 6 30.64 -28.21 2.07
C PRO A 6 31.81 -29.03 1.48
N LYS A 7 32.57 -29.70 2.34
CA LYS A 7 33.68 -30.54 1.90
C LYS A 7 33.18 -31.96 1.76
N ILE A 8 33.48 -32.59 0.63
CA ILE A 8 33.26 -34.02 0.45
C ILE A 8 34.51 -34.72 0.96
N LYS A 9 34.34 -35.61 1.93
CA LYS A 9 35.41 -36.48 2.39
C LYS A 9 35.44 -37.72 1.50
N ILE A 10 36.51 -37.91 0.75
CA ILE A 10 36.69 -39.11 -0.06
C ILE A 10 37.02 -40.27 0.88
N SER A 11 36.15 -41.28 0.95
CA SER A 11 36.29 -42.43 1.86
C SER A 11 37.57 -43.24 1.64
N LEU A 12 38.07 -43.31 0.41
CA LEU A 12 39.26 -44.09 0.03
C LEU A 12 40.60 -43.41 0.35
N THR A 13 40.66 -42.08 0.28
CA THR A 13 41.92 -41.32 0.47
C THR A 13 41.93 -40.47 1.73
N GLY A 14 40.78 -40.35 2.41
CA GLY A 14 40.61 -39.46 3.56
C GLY A 14 40.68 -37.97 3.22
N GLN A 15 40.90 -37.62 1.94
CA GLN A 15 41.11 -36.26 1.47
C GLN A 15 39.78 -35.52 1.43
N GLU A 16 39.78 -34.29 1.95
CA GLU A 16 38.64 -33.37 1.88
C GLU A 16 38.78 -32.49 0.63
N ILE A 17 37.83 -32.60 -0.29
CA ILE A 17 37.77 -31.76 -1.49
C ILE A 17 36.55 -30.84 -1.36
N PRO A 18 36.69 -29.52 -1.57
CA PRO A 18 35.55 -28.60 -1.58
C PRO A 18 34.59 -28.96 -2.72
N LEU A 19 33.28 -28.94 -2.46
CA LEU A 19 32.24 -29.32 -3.44
C LEU A 19 32.30 -28.49 -4.74
N LEU A 20 32.75 -27.25 -4.63
CA LEU A 20 32.91 -26.30 -5.73
C LEU A 20 34.26 -25.58 -5.59
N PRO A 21 34.97 -25.30 -6.70
CA PRO A 21 36.13 -24.42 -6.68
C PRO A 21 35.74 -23.07 -6.10
N GLU A 22 36.53 -22.56 -5.16
CA GLU A 22 36.20 -21.32 -4.43
C GLU A 22 36.02 -20.12 -5.36
N LYS A 23 36.79 -20.05 -6.46
CA LYS A 23 36.62 -19.03 -7.49
C LYS A 23 35.24 -19.07 -8.14
N LEU A 24 34.71 -20.27 -8.39
CA LEU A 24 33.40 -20.45 -9.01
C LEU A 24 32.28 -20.10 -8.03
N SER A 25 32.40 -20.48 -6.75
CA SER A 25 31.42 -20.10 -5.73
C SER A 25 31.38 -18.58 -5.52
N ARG A 26 32.55 -17.92 -5.47
CA ARG A 26 32.65 -16.45 -5.36
C ARG A 26 32.05 -15.76 -6.58
N TRP A 27 32.33 -16.27 -7.78
CA TRP A 27 31.74 -15.75 -9.01
C TRP A 27 30.21 -15.87 -9.00
N GLY A 28 29.67 -17.00 -8.57
CA GLY A 28 28.22 -17.18 -8.40
C GLY A 28 27.62 -16.15 -7.46
N ILE A 29 28.17 -16.03 -6.23
CA ILE A 29 27.68 -15.08 -5.22
C ILE A 29 27.77 -13.63 -5.71
N LYS A 30 28.85 -13.26 -6.41
CA LYS A 30 29.07 -11.91 -6.95
C LYS A 30 27.96 -11.46 -7.91
N TYR A 31 27.46 -12.36 -8.75
CA TYR A 31 26.42 -12.08 -9.75
C TYR A 31 25.01 -12.50 -9.31
N SER A 32 24.84 -12.93 -8.06
CA SER A 32 23.54 -13.32 -7.50
C SER A 32 23.34 -12.66 -6.13
N ILE A 33 23.42 -11.33 -6.08
CA ILE A 33 23.19 -10.56 -4.86
C ILE A 33 21.72 -10.15 -4.84
N TRP A 34 20.92 -10.81 -4.03
CA TRP A 34 19.49 -10.54 -3.92
C TRP A 34 19.22 -9.81 -2.61
N PRO A 35 19.02 -8.49 -2.66
CA PRO A 35 18.68 -7.70 -1.47
C PRO A 35 17.25 -7.93 -0.99
N THR A 36 17.07 -7.93 0.33
CA THR A 36 15.81 -7.58 0.99
C THR A 36 15.81 -6.09 1.30
N HIS A 37 14.74 -5.42 0.90
CA HIS A 37 14.55 -3.98 1.06
C HIS A 37 13.93 -3.66 2.41
N LEU A 38 14.64 -2.89 3.23
CA LEU A 38 14.06 -2.25 4.41
C LEU A 38 13.80 -0.78 4.07
N VAL A 39 12.67 -0.55 3.39
CA VAL A 39 12.19 0.78 3.01
C VAL A 39 11.68 1.52 4.25
N THR A 40 12.48 2.44 4.78
CA THR A 40 12.10 3.20 5.98
C THR A 40 11.90 4.69 5.75
N ALA A 41 12.51 5.26 4.70
CA ALA A 41 12.34 6.68 4.35
C ALA A 41 12.50 6.93 2.84
N CYS A 42 12.87 8.16 2.46
CA CYS A 42 12.99 8.62 1.07
C CYS A 42 14.00 7.85 0.20
N CYS A 43 15.01 7.21 0.81
CA CYS A 43 16.02 6.46 0.07
C CYS A 43 15.43 5.29 -0.72
N GLY A 44 14.28 4.75 -0.32
CA GLY A 44 13.66 3.66 -1.07
C GLY A 44 13.09 4.07 -2.43
N VAL A 45 12.76 5.35 -2.62
CA VAL A 45 12.37 5.86 -3.95
C VAL A 45 13.57 5.85 -4.89
N GLU A 46 14.74 6.25 -4.39
CA GLU A 46 15.96 6.19 -5.20
C GLU A 46 16.41 4.77 -5.48
N PHE A 47 16.21 3.88 -4.51
CA PHE A 47 16.47 2.46 -4.68
C PHE A 47 15.58 1.87 -5.78
N ALA A 48 14.29 2.25 -5.82
CA ALA A 48 13.38 1.89 -6.89
C ALA A 48 13.85 2.45 -8.24
N GLN A 49 14.34 3.69 -8.28
CA GLN A 49 14.92 4.28 -9.50
C GLN A 49 16.19 3.57 -9.96
N THR A 50 17.01 3.06 -9.04
CA THR A 50 18.19 2.24 -9.34
C THR A 50 17.81 0.92 -10.01
N SER A 51 16.65 0.36 -9.63
CA SER A 51 16.08 -0.85 -10.22
C SER A 51 15.27 -0.56 -11.50
N ALA A 52 15.00 0.71 -11.81
CA ALA A 52 14.25 1.09 -13.00
C ALA A 52 15.09 0.95 -14.28
N PRO A 53 14.45 0.90 -15.47
CA PRO A 53 15.14 0.64 -16.74
C PRO A 53 16.26 1.62 -17.10
N GLY A 54 16.27 2.83 -16.54
CA GLY A 54 17.33 3.81 -16.79
C GLY A 54 18.70 3.39 -16.24
N TYR A 55 18.73 2.66 -15.13
CA TYR A 55 19.95 2.27 -14.42
C TYR A 55 20.18 0.76 -14.45
N ASP A 56 19.09 -0.02 -14.39
CA ASP A 56 19.07 -1.47 -14.49
C ASP A 56 20.10 -2.14 -13.56
N ALA A 57 19.76 -2.20 -12.27
CA ALA A 57 20.56 -2.90 -11.28
C ALA A 57 20.61 -4.42 -11.52
N GLU A 58 19.59 -5.00 -12.16
CA GLU A 58 19.51 -6.43 -12.44
C GLU A 58 20.65 -6.89 -13.37
N ARG A 59 21.07 -6.03 -14.32
CA ARG A 59 22.25 -6.27 -15.15
C ARG A 59 23.53 -6.58 -14.36
N TRP A 60 23.63 -6.07 -13.12
CA TRP A 60 24.77 -6.33 -12.24
C TRP A 60 24.57 -7.59 -11.37
N GLY A 61 23.51 -8.36 -11.58
CA GLY A 61 23.17 -9.50 -10.72
C GLY A 61 22.55 -9.09 -9.39
N PHE A 62 21.99 -7.87 -9.34
CA PHE A 62 21.38 -7.30 -8.14
C PHE A 62 19.86 -7.21 -8.30
N LEU A 63 19.15 -8.22 -7.76
CA LEU A 63 17.73 -8.44 -8.03
C LEU A 63 16.88 -8.24 -6.76
N PRO A 64 16.03 -7.21 -6.70
CA PRO A 64 15.22 -6.92 -5.52
C PRO A 64 14.20 -8.04 -5.23
N PHE A 65 14.34 -8.73 -4.09
CA PHE A 65 13.44 -9.80 -3.66
C PHE A 65 12.79 -9.48 -2.31
N LEU A 66 11.52 -9.89 -2.17
CA LEU A 66 10.70 -9.56 -0.98
C LEU A 66 10.93 -10.51 0.21
N GLY A 67 11.50 -11.70 -0.01
CA GLY A 67 11.61 -12.76 1.01
C GLY A 67 12.97 -12.84 1.70
N PRO A 68 13.10 -12.58 3.02
CA PRO A 68 14.40 -12.58 3.70
C PRO A 68 15.08 -13.96 3.76
N ARG A 69 14.33 -15.05 3.61
CA ARG A 69 14.91 -16.41 3.64
C ARG A 69 15.56 -16.82 2.32
N GLN A 70 15.30 -16.08 1.24
CA GLN A 70 15.79 -16.35 -0.11
C GLN A 70 16.84 -15.34 -0.56
N THR A 71 17.10 -14.32 0.26
CA THR A 71 18.00 -13.21 -0.05
C THR A 71 19.32 -13.34 0.68
N ASN A 72 20.36 -12.76 0.10
CA ASN A 72 21.72 -12.75 0.65
C ASN A 72 22.28 -11.32 0.79
N ALA A 73 21.46 -10.29 0.59
CA ALA A 73 21.80 -8.93 0.97
C ALA A 73 20.60 -8.28 1.68
N ILE A 74 20.86 -7.28 2.51
CA ILE A 74 19.84 -6.42 3.11
C ILE A 74 20.25 -4.98 2.91
N VAL A 75 19.30 -4.15 2.44
CA VAL A 75 19.53 -2.74 2.20
C VAL A 75 18.67 -1.95 3.17
N ILE A 76 19.31 -1.13 4.00
CA ILE A 76 18.62 -0.22 4.93
C ILE A 76 18.43 1.10 4.21
N GLU A 77 17.21 1.38 3.79
CA GLU A 77 16.89 2.47 2.88
C GLU A 77 16.36 3.68 3.67
N GLY A 78 17.27 4.36 4.35
CA GLY A 78 17.02 5.61 5.07
C GLY A 78 17.00 5.45 6.59
N THR A 79 16.13 6.22 7.25
CA THR A 79 16.15 6.38 8.71
C THR A 79 15.73 5.11 9.43
N LEU A 80 16.54 4.61 10.35
CA LEU A 80 16.19 3.46 11.18
C LEU A 80 15.68 3.94 12.55
N SER A 81 14.39 3.73 12.83
CA SER A 81 13.84 4.02 14.17
C SER A 81 14.20 2.91 15.17
N LEU A 82 14.22 3.21 16.47
CA LEU A 82 14.44 2.21 17.52
C LEU A 82 13.47 1.01 17.44
N LYS A 83 12.21 1.27 17.03
CA LYS A 83 11.21 0.21 16.80
C LYS A 83 11.59 -0.64 15.60
N MET A 84 11.99 -0.01 14.50
CA MET A 84 12.36 -0.71 13.28
C MET A 84 13.71 -1.44 13.40
N ALA A 85 14.63 -0.95 14.23
CA ALA A 85 15.91 -1.61 14.51
C ALA A 85 15.76 -3.05 15.00
N LYS A 86 14.77 -3.30 15.89
CA LYS A 86 14.45 -4.67 16.35
C LYS A 86 14.03 -5.57 15.20
N ILE A 87 13.18 -5.06 14.30
CA ILE A 87 12.70 -5.80 13.14
C ILE A 87 13.83 -6.04 12.15
N ALA A 88 14.68 -5.04 11.89
CA ALA A 88 15.84 -5.18 11.01
C ALA A 88 16.78 -6.29 11.49
N ARG A 89 16.98 -6.42 12.81
CA ARG A 89 17.76 -7.52 13.39
C ARG A 89 17.12 -8.88 13.16
N VAL A 90 15.81 -9.02 13.40
CA VAL A 90 15.07 -10.27 13.16
C VAL A 90 15.16 -10.68 11.68
N VAL A 91 15.00 -9.72 10.77
CA VAL A 91 15.12 -9.96 9.32
C VAL A 91 16.52 -10.48 8.98
N TYR A 92 17.57 -9.82 9.46
CA TYR A 92 18.96 -10.24 9.23
C TYR A 92 19.27 -11.64 9.78
N ASP A 93 18.74 -11.97 10.96
CA ASP A 93 18.96 -13.28 11.58
C ASP A 93 18.24 -14.42 10.83
N GLN A 94 17.15 -14.12 10.10
CA GLN A 94 16.43 -15.09 9.28
C GLN A 94 17.07 -15.33 7.90
N MET A 95 18.07 -14.53 7.51
CA MET A 95 18.73 -14.63 6.21
C MET A 95 19.82 -15.72 6.18
N PRO A 96 19.91 -16.49 5.09
CA PRO A 96 20.96 -17.49 4.89
C PRO A 96 22.35 -16.85 4.82
N SER A 97 23.38 -17.65 5.08
CA SER A 97 24.78 -17.25 4.87
C SER A 97 25.26 -17.78 3.51
N PRO A 98 26.11 -17.04 2.76
CA PRO A 98 26.67 -15.72 3.05
C PRO A 98 25.63 -14.59 2.93
N LYS A 99 25.72 -13.55 3.76
CA LYS A 99 24.84 -12.37 3.72
C LYS A 99 25.58 -11.06 3.88
N PHE A 100 25.10 -10.02 3.21
CA PHE A 100 25.71 -8.68 3.16
C PHE A 100 24.74 -7.58 3.60
N VAL A 101 25.25 -6.51 4.21
CA VAL A 101 24.44 -5.38 4.67
C VAL A 101 24.89 -4.08 4.01
N ILE A 102 23.96 -3.40 3.34
CA ILE A 102 24.19 -2.09 2.72
C ILE A 102 23.37 -1.05 3.49
N ALA A 103 24.04 -0.05 4.06
CA ALA A 103 23.37 1.08 4.69
C ALA A 103 23.30 2.25 3.71
N MET A 104 22.09 2.61 3.31
CA MET A 104 21.83 3.60 2.27
C MET A 104 21.30 4.90 2.87
N GLY A 105 22.00 5.98 2.55
CA GLY A 105 21.64 7.34 2.94
C GLY A 105 22.25 7.78 4.27
N SER A 106 22.38 9.10 4.42
CA SER A 106 22.96 9.75 5.61
C SER A 106 22.26 9.35 6.91
N CYS A 107 20.96 9.08 6.83
CA CYS A 107 20.14 8.68 7.98
C CYS A 107 20.47 7.27 8.48
N ALA A 108 20.80 6.33 7.60
CA ALA A 108 21.19 4.97 8.00
C ALA A 108 22.57 4.95 8.67
N MET A 109 23.46 5.87 8.28
CA MET A 109 24.83 5.96 8.78
C MET A 109 24.88 6.59 10.17
N GLU A 110 24.73 7.92 10.22
CA GLU A 110 24.95 8.72 11.42
C GLU A 110 23.64 9.30 11.98
N GLY A 111 22.49 8.89 11.43
CA GLY A 111 21.18 9.50 11.70
C GLY A 111 20.86 10.69 10.80
N GLY A 112 21.83 11.20 10.04
CA GLY A 112 21.63 12.22 9.00
C GLY A 112 21.02 13.51 9.55
N VAL A 113 19.95 14.00 8.94
CA VAL A 113 19.21 15.18 9.45
C VAL A 113 18.60 14.93 10.84
N PHE A 114 18.44 13.67 11.24
CA PHE A 114 17.86 13.26 12.52
C PHE A 114 18.91 12.77 13.52
N TRP A 115 20.20 13.08 13.35
CA TRP A 115 21.28 12.57 14.20
C TRP A 115 21.09 12.82 15.71
N ASN A 116 20.44 13.92 16.08
CA ASN A 116 20.14 14.27 17.48
C ASN A 116 18.69 13.92 17.91
N SER A 117 18.01 13.04 17.16
CA SER A 117 16.64 12.65 17.47
C SER A 117 16.60 11.47 18.43
N TYR A 118 15.72 11.54 19.44
CA TYR A 118 15.62 10.54 20.51
C TYR A 118 15.23 9.12 20.04
N HIS A 119 14.68 8.98 18.83
CA HIS A 119 14.11 7.72 18.33
C HIS A 119 14.87 7.11 17.16
N VAL A 120 15.97 7.72 16.71
CA VAL A 120 16.76 7.25 15.57
C VAL A 120 17.95 6.42 16.05
N ALA A 121 18.15 5.27 15.43
CA ALA A 121 19.26 4.38 15.67
C ALA A 121 20.20 4.37 14.46
N LYS A 122 21.51 4.36 14.71
CA LYS A 122 22.50 4.12 13.66
C LYS A 122 22.45 2.67 13.20
N ALA A 123 22.54 2.42 11.90
CA ALA A 123 22.49 1.06 11.37
C ALA A 123 23.62 0.16 11.90
N GLU A 124 24.82 0.70 12.06
CA GLU A 124 26.00 -0.01 12.60
C GLU A 124 25.82 -0.54 14.02
N ASN A 125 24.93 0.08 14.81
CA ASN A 125 24.64 -0.38 16.17
C ASN A 125 23.75 -1.64 16.17
N VAL A 126 23.13 -1.97 15.04
CA VAL A 126 22.11 -3.02 14.92
C VAL A 126 22.61 -4.16 14.05
N LEU A 127 23.15 -3.83 12.87
CA LEU A 127 23.56 -4.78 11.84
C LEU A 127 25.03 -4.58 11.46
N PRO A 128 25.72 -5.65 11.08
CA PRO A 128 27.11 -5.56 10.66
C PRO A 128 27.22 -5.05 9.21
N ILE A 129 27.69 -3.82 9.02
CA ILE A 129 27.64 -3.13 7.72
C ILE A 129 28.80 -3.56 6.80
N ASP A 130 28.49 -3.87 5.54
CA ASP A 130 29.45 -4.19 4.48
C ASP A 130 29.78 -3.00 3.60
N ALA A 131 28.78 -2.17 3.27
CA ALA A 131 28.95 -0.99 2.43
C ALA A 131 28.02 0.15 2.86
N TYR A 132 28.50 1.38 2.70
CA TYR A 132 27.73 2.60 2.92
C TYR A 132 27.47 3.31 1.59
N VAL A 133 26.26 3.84 1.44
CA VAL A 133 25.88 4.69 0.30
C VAL A 133 25.63 6.10 0.80
N MET A 134 26.54 7.02 0.48
CA MET A 134 26.44 8.42 0.90
C MET A 134 25.37 9.18 0.10
N GLY A 135 24.46 9.89 0.77
CA GLY A 135 23.51 10.82 0.14
C GLY A 135 22.21 11.05 0.94
N CYS A 136 21.36 11.99 0.51
CA CYS A 136 20.08 12.30 1.16
C CYS A 136 18.98 12.79 0.18
N PRO A 137 18.39 11.91 -0.66
CA PRO A 137 18.82 10.54 -0.93
C PRO A 137 20.10 10.50 -1.79
N PRO A 138 20.85 9.39 -1.83
CA PRO A 138 21.96 9.20 -2.78
C PRO A 138 21.43 9.23 -4.22
N THR A 139 22.31 9.35 -5.21
CA THR A 139 21.91 9.14 -6.62
C THR A 139 21.92 7.64 -6.96
N PRO A 140 21.24 7.20 -8.04
CA PRO A 140 21.16 5.77 -8.36
C PRO A 140 22.53 5.20 -8.75
N GLU A 141 23.40 6.01 -9.34
CA GLU A 141 24.79 5.63 -9.66
C GLU A 141 25.61 5.38 -8.39
N ALA A 142 25.36 6.12 -7.31
CA ALA A 142 26.01 5.90 -6.03
C ALA A 142 25.60 4.56 -5.42
N VAL A 143 24.33 4.17 -5.58
CA VAL A 143 23.84 2.85 -5.16
C VAL A 143 24.51 1.74 -5.98
N ILE A 144 24.59 1.88 -7.31
CA ILE A 144 25.31 0.93 -8.18
C ILE A 144 26.77 0.80 -7.78
N ARG A 145 27.43 1.91 -7.44
CA ARG A 145 28.82 1.88 -6.96
C ARG A 145 28.95 1.08 -5.67
N ALA A 146 28.00 1.21 -4.74
CA ALA A 146 28.01 0.42 -3.51
C ALA A 146 27.78 -1.07 -3.77
N ILE A 147 26.87 -1.43 -4.70
CA ILE A 147 26.71 -2.81 -5.18
C ILE A 147 28.05 -3.34 -5.70
N ARG A 148 28.76 -2.55 -6.51
CA ARG A 148 30.07 -2.93 -7.05
C ARG A 148 31.13 -3.12 -5.96
N MET A 149 31.13 -2.27 -4.94
CA MET A 149 32.05 -2.43 -3.79
C MET A 149 31.81 -3.76 -3.06
N VAL A 150 30.56 -4.18 -2.90
CA VAL A 150 30.23 -5.50 -2.32
C VAL A 150 30.69 -6.63 -3.24
N GLN A 151 30.50 -6.50 -4.55
CA GLN A 151 31.00 -7.47 -5.54
C GLN A 151 32.51 -7.64 -5.49
N ASP A 152 33.26 -6.54 -5.42
CA ASP A 152 34.72 -6.56 -5.37
C ASP A 152 35.22 -7.18 -4.06
N LYS A 153 34.50 -6.99 -2.94
CA LYS A 153 34.77 -7.69 -1.67
C LYS A 153 34.58 -9.20 -1.79
N ILE A 154 33.48 -9.64 -2.42
CA ILE A 154 33.19 -11.07 -2.63
C ILE A 154 34.29 -11.72 -3.48
N GLU A 155 34.74 -11.04 -4.53
CA GLU A 155 35.81 -11.51 -5.41
C GLU A 155 37.14 -11.71 -4.66
N LYS A 156 37.51 -10.74 -3.81
CA LYS A 156 38.69 -10.82 -2.94
C LYS A 156 38.59 -11.91 -1.86
N GLY A 157 37.38 -12.40 -1.57
CA GLY A 157 37.13 -13.35 -0.49
C GLY A 157 36.95 -12.70 0.88
N GLU A 158 36.78 -11.38 0.91
CA GLU A 158 36.55 -10.58 2.11
C GLU A 158 35.05 -10.58 2.47
N MET A 159 34.51 -11.75 2.77
CA MET A 159 33.08 -11.93 3.11
C MET A 159 32.78 -11.70 4.60
N LYS A 160 33.64 -10.95 5.28
CA LYS A 160 33.37 -10.46 6.64
C LYS A 160 32.81 -9.05 6.53
N PRO A 161 31.86 -8.69 7.40
CA PRO A 161 31.38 -7.32 7.47
C PRO A 161 32.51 -6.35 7.79
N SER A 162 32.47 -5.17 7.15
CA SER A 162 33.46 -4.11 7.39
C SER A 162 33.34 -3.54 8.80
N MET A 163 32.11 -3.47 9.32
CA MET A 163 31.83 -3.01 10.68
C MET A 163 30.94 -4.02 11.37
N THR A 164 31.24 -4.31 12.63
CA THR A 164 30.41 -5.16 13.47
C THR A 164 29.84 -4.34 14.63
N PRO A 165 28.56 -4.54 15.00
CA PRO A 165 27.98 -3.84 16.14
C PRO A 165 28.77 -4.13 17.41
N ASN A 166 28.95 -3.09 18.24
CA ASN A 166 29.51 -3.27 19.57
C ASN A 166 28.57 -4.16 20.40
N LYS A 167 29.09 -5.26 20.93
CA LYS A 167 28.34 -6.10 21.86
C LYS A 167 28.28 -5.40 23.21
N VAL A 168 27.12 -4.83 23.53
CA VAL A 168 26.85 -4.24 24.84
C VAL A 168 26.25 -5.31 25.74
N ASP A 169 26.80 -5.47 26.94
CA ASP A 169 26.23 -6.37 27.95
C ASP A 169 24.95 -5.74 28.54
N LEU A 170 23.81 -6.19 28.03
CA LEU A 170 22.48 -5.73 28.45
C LEU A 170 22.15 -6.07 29.91
N SER A 171 22.86 -7.01 30.54
CA SER A 171 22.61 -7.39 31.94
C SER A 171 22.96 -6.27 32.91
N SER A 172 23.89 -5.40 32.52
CA SER A 172 24.38 -4.26 33.30
C SER A 172 23.54 -2.98 33.14
N LEU A 173 22.63 -2.93 32.16
CA LEU A 173 21.84 -1.73 31.90
C LEU A 173 20.69 -1.60 32.91
N PRO A 174 20.49 -0.41 33.50
CA PRO A 174 19.34 -0.18 34.35
C PRO A 174 18.05 -0.39 33.54
N LYS A 175 17.10 -1.14 34.10
CA LYS A 175 15.80 -1.33 33.48
C LYS A 175 15.17 0.03 33.23
N SER A 176 14.86 0.34 31.97
CA SER A 176 14.15 1.57 31.63
C SER A 176 12.85 1.63 32.43
N PRO A 177 12.49 2.79 33.02
CA PRO A 177 11.17 2.95 33.61
C PRO A 177 10.11 2.57 32.58
N LYS A 178 9.02 1.94 33.03
CA LYS A 178 7.91 1.59 32.14
C LYS A 178 7.48 2.85 31.39
N PRO A 179 7.36 2.81 30.05
CA PRO A 179 6.86 3.97 29.30
C PRO A 179 5.51 4.36 29.91
N GLN A 180 5.35 5.64 30.23
CA GLN A 180 4.05 6.14 30.65
C GLN A 180 3.10 5.97 29.46
N ASN A 181 1.96 5.31 29.69
CA ASN A 181 0.92 5.29 28.68
C ASN A 181 0.54 6.75 28.43
N PRO A 182 0.63 7.24 27.18
CA PRO A 182 0.15 8.56 26.88
C PRO A 182 -1.33 8.65 27.31
N PRO A 183 -1.79 9.79 27.84
CA PRO A 183 -3.20 9.95 28.13
C PRO A 183 -3.99 9.62 26.87
N SER A 184 -5.06 8.84 27.01
CA SER A 184 -5.93 8.53 25.90
C SER A 184 -6.37 9.85 25.27
N PRO A 185 -6.12 10.09 23.97
CA PRO A 185 -6.57 11.32 23.34
C PRO A 185 -8.08 11.44 23.58
N PRO A 186 -8.59 12.63 23.95
CA PRO A 186 -10.00 12.80 24.18
C PRO A 186 -10.75 12.30 22.96
N HIS A 187 -11.56 11.26 23.13
CA HIS A 187 -12.40 10.71 22.07
C HIS A 187 -13.52 11.72 21.77
N ARG A 188 -13.17 12.81 21.09
CA ARG A 188 -14.15 13.71 20.50
C ARG A 188 -14.61 13.06 19.20
N ARG A 189 -15.60 12.18 19.29
CA ARG A 189 -16.41 11.83 18.11
C ARG A 189 -17.29 13.05 17.84
N GLU A 190 -16.85 13.95 16.97
CA GLU A 190 -17.75 14.95 16.42
C GLU A 190 -18.84 14.20 15.64
N GLU A 191 -20.08 14.33 16.09
CA GLU A 191 -21.23 13.87 15.32
C GLU A 191 -21.32 14.76 14.08
N VAL A 192 -20.81 14.28 12.95
CA VAL A 192 -21.02 14.95 11.66
C VAL A 192 -22.50 14.75 11.30
N LYS A 193 -23.34 15.66 11.78
CA LYS A 193 -24.80 15.58 11.64
C LYS A 193 -25.26 15.69 10.19
N ASP A 194 -24.50 16.39 9.34
CA ASP A 194 -24.82 16.54 7.91
C ASP A 194 -23.60 16.49 6.98
N ILE A 195 -23.46 15.37 6.27
CA ILE A 195 -22.57 15.25 5.11
C ILE A 195 -23.37 15.67 3.87
N ASN A 196 -23.59 16.97 3.70
CA ASN A 196 -24.14 17.47 2.44
C ASN A 196 -22.99 17.58 1.41
N THR A 197 -22.80 16.52 0.62
CA THR A 197 -21.75 16.43 -0.41
C THR A 197 -22.10 17.19 -1.68
N CYS A 198 -23.39 17.38 -1.98
CA CYS A 198 -23.83 18.09 -3.17
C CYS A 198 -24.03 19.58 -2.90
N LYS A 199 -22.91 20.29 -2.80
CA LYS A 199 -22.86 21.76 -2.66
C LYS A 199 -22.04 22.35 -3.80
N SER A 200 -22.54 23.43 -4.38
CA SER A 200 -21.76 24.21 -5.34
C SER A 200 -20.59 24.90 -4.64
N MET A 201 -19.41 24.86 -5.26
CA MET A 201 -18.25 25.62 -4.78
C MET A 201 -18.51 27.13 -4.88
N PRO A 202 -18.19 27.92 -3.85
CA PRO A 202 -18.30 29.37 -3.93
C PRO A 202 -17.40 29.90 -5.06
N ASN A 203 -17.94 30.81 -5.89
CA ASN A 203 -17.27 31.45 -7.03
C ASN A 203 -16.87 30.53 -8.20
N LEU A 204 -17.56 29.40 -8.40
CA LEU A 204 -17.29 28.52 -9.54
C LEU A 204 -17.67 29.19 -10.88
N GLN A 205 -16.67 29.50 -11.70
CA GLN A 205 -16.85 30.00 -13.07
C GLN A 205 -16.71 28.86 -14.08
N TRP A 206 -17.82 28.15 -14.36
CA TRP A 206 -17.84 27.07 -15.35
C TRP A 206 -19.15 27.11 -16.17
N PRO A 207 -19.19 27.90 -17.27
CA PRO A 207 -20.41 28.13 -18.05
C PRO A 207 -21.03 26.85 -18.61
N GLN A 208 -20.20 25.94 -19.14
CA GLN A 208 -20.64 24.66 -19.70
C GLN A 208 -21.31 23.78 -18.62
N GLY A 209 -20.77 23.77 -17.40
CA GLY A 209 -21.36 23.00 -16.29
C GLY A 209 -22.69 23.56 -15.80
N ILE A 210 -22.84 24.89 -15.83
CA ILE A 210 -24.11 25.57 -15.47
C ILE A 210 -25.18 25.25 -16.53
N GLU A 211 -24.83 25.29 -17.81
CA GLU A 211 -25.74 24.90 -18.90
C GLU A 211 -26.16 23.43 -18.78
N LEU A 212 -25.20 22.53 -18.53
CA LEU A 212 -25.47 21.09 -18.41
C LEU A 212 -26.31 20.78 -17.16
N ALA A 213 -26.06 21.46 -16.04
CA ALA A 213 -26.90 21.37 -14.85
C ALA A 213 -28.33 21.89 -15.12
N GLY A 214 -28.46 22.95 -15.93
CA GLY A 214 -29.76 23.43 -16.42
C GLY A 214 -30.53 22.38 -17.23
N LYS A 215 -29.87 21.75 -18.22
CA LYS A 215 -30.45 20.65 -19.02
C LYS A 215 -30.91 19.48 -18.15
N LEU A 216 -30.11 19.11 -17.15
CA LEU A 216 -30.46 18.05 -16.19
C LEU A 216 -31.68 18.45 -15.34
N LYS A 217 -31.77 19.73 -14.94
CA LYS A 217 -32.91 20.27 -14.20
C LYS A 217 -34.20 20.26 -15.02
N ASP A 218 -34.12 20.63 -16.30
CA ASP A 218 -35.24 20.57 -17.23
C ASP A 218 -35.71 19.12 -17.46
N ALA A 219 -34.77 18.16 -17.38
CA ALA A 219 -35.06 16.74 -17.44
C ALA A 219 -35.54 16.13 -16.10
N GLY A 220 -35.75 16.95 -15.06
CA GLY A 220 -36.29 16.53 -13.76
C GLY A 220 -35.26 16.12 -12.70
N VAL A 221 -33.96 16.37 -12.95
CA VAL A 221 -32.87 16.08 -12.01
C VAL A 221 -32.34 17.37 -11.41
N ASN A 222 -32.54 17.59 -10.11
CA ASN A 222 -32.01 18.77 -9.43
C ASN A 222 -30.48 18.69 -9.30
N ALA A 223 -29.78 19.06 -10.37
CA ALA A 223 -28.34 19.00 -10.50
C ALA A 223 -27.68 20.35 -10.21
N LEU A 224 -26.51 20.31 -9.57
CA LEU A 224 -25.69 21.47 -9.24
C LEU A 224 -24.25 21.23 -9.67
N PRO A 225 -23.56 22.24 -10.26
CA PRO A 225 -22.15 22.14 -10.54
C PRO A 225 -21.38 22.19 -9.21
N GLN A 226 -20.65 21.11 -8.89
CA GLN A 226 -19.92 20.98 -7.63
C GLN A 226 -18.50 21.56 -7.77
N ALA A 227 -17.82 21.26 -8.86
CA ALA A 227 -16.47 21.74 -9.18
C ALA A 227 -16.27 21.73 -10.70
N MET A 228 -15.10 22.16 -11.18
CA MET A 228 -14.74 22.02 -12.59
C MET A 228 -14.88 20.56 -13.03
N ASN A 229 -15.63 20.31 -14.10
CA ASN A 229 -15.92 18.98 -14.63
C ASN A 229 -16.68 18.03 -13.68
N ARG A 230 -17.33 18.54 -12.62
CA ARG A 230 -18.11 17.72 -11.68
C ARG A 230 -19.48 18.32 -11.41
N ILE A 231 -20.51 17.54 -11.65
CA ILE A 231 -21.91 17.88 -11.36
C ILE A 231 -22.43 16.86 -10.35
N CYS A 232 -23.22 17.32 -9.38
CA CYS A 232 -23.84 16.46 -8.39
C CYS A 232 -25.36 16.62 -8.43
N ALA A 233 -26.09 15.57 -8.09
CA ALA A 233 -27.52 15.59 -7.87
C ALA A 233 -27.89 14.64 -6.72
N SER A 234 -28.97 14.96 -6.03
CA SER A 234 -29.53 14.12 -4.97
C SER A 234 -31.01 13.87 -5.27
N THR A 235 -31.45 12.61 -5.16
CA THR A 235 -32.83 12.20 -5.41
C THR A 235 -33.25 11.08 -4.47
N ASP A 236 -34.56 10.89 -4.31
CA ASP A 236 -35.12 9.78 -3.55
C ASP A 236 -34.93 8.45 -4.29
N SER A 237 -34.87 7.35 -3.53
CA SER A 237 -34.58 6.03 -4.08
C SER A 237 -35.61 5.57 -5.12
N ASN A 238 -36.88 5.96 -4.97
CA ASN A 238 -37.93 5.64 -5.95
C ASN A 238 -37.78 6.40 -7.27
N ASN A 239 -37.13 7.57 -7.26
CA ASN A 239 -36.95 8.42 -8.44
C ASN A 239 -35.57 8.22 -9.11
N ILE A 240 -34.75 7.31 -8.60
CA ILE A 240 -33.37 7.12 -9.09
C ILE A 240 -33.33 6.68 -10.55
N VAL A 241 -34.22 5.76 -10.96
CA VAL A 241 -34.28 5.26 -12.34
C VAL A 241 -34.62 6.39 -13.29
N ASN A 242 -35.65 7.19 -12.96
CA ASN A 242 -36.05 8.35 -13.75
C ASN A 242 -34.91 9.38 -13.88
N ALA A 243 -34.18 9.63 -12.80
CA ALA A 243 -33.03 10.55 -12.82
C ALA A 243 -31.87 10.04 -13.69
N ILE A 244 -31.63 8.73 -13.65
CA ILE A 244 -30.62 8.05 -14.45
C ILE A 244 -31.02 8.05 -15.94
N GLU A 245 -32.28 7.77 -16.27
CA GLU A 245 -32.80 7.88 -17.64
C GLU A 245 -32.71 9.31 -18.19
N ALA A 246 -32.98 10.32 -17.34
CA ALA A 246 -32.80 11.71 -17.68
C ALA A 246 -31.32 12.04 -18.00
N ALA A 247 -30.40 11.56 -17.16
CA ALA A 247 -28.96 11.73 -17.40
C ALA A 247 -28.50 11.05 -18.70
N PHE A 248 -29.04 9.86 -19.00
CA PHE A 248 -28.78 9.15 -20.25
C PHE A 248 -29.24 9.97 -21.47
N LYS A 249 -30.45 10.56 -21.43
CA LYS A 249 -30.97 11.43 -22.50
C LYS A 249 -30.13 12.69 -22.73
N VAL A 250 -29.47 13.20 -21.68
CA VAL A 250 -28.56 14.36 -21.77
C VAL A 250 -27.19 13.99 -22.36
N GLY A 251 -26.84 12.70 -22.44
CA GLY A 251 -25.64 12.21 -23.11
C GLY A 251 -24.61 11.52 -22.19
N PHE A 252 -24.94 11.30 -20.91
CA PHE A 252 -24.15 10.44 -20.03
C PHE A 252 -24.44 8.98 -20.38
N ASP A 253 -23.66 8.38 -21.27
CA ASP A 253 -23.90 7.04 -21.82
C ASP A 253 -23.23 5.91 -21.04
N HIS A 254 -22.50 6.23 -19.96
CA HIS A 254 -21.72 5.24 -19.23
C HIS A 254 -21.77 5.43 -17.70
N VAL A 255 -21.91 4.31 -16.96
CA VAL A 255 -21.72 4.26 -15.51
C VAL A 255 -20.28 3.89 -15.22
N LYS A 256 -19.53 4.81 -14.58
CA LYS A 256 -18.15 4.57 -14.15
C LYS A 256 -18.08 3.79 -12.85
N SER A 257 -18.88 4.16 -11.86
CA SER A 257 -18.93 3.46 -10.57
C SER A 257 -20.26 3.63 -9.85
N ILE A 258 -20.66 2.58 -9.12
CA ILE A 258 -21.72 2.60 -8.11
C ILE A 258 -21.04 2.38 -6.78
N ASN A 259 -21.16 3.35 -5.88
CA ASN A 259 -20.49 3.32 -4.59
C ASN A 259 -21.55 3.31 -3.48
N VAL A 260 -21.33 2.49 -2.45
CA VAL A 260 -22.13 2.51 -1.22
C VAL A 260 -21.29 3.08 -0.09
N ILE A 261 -21.83 4.10 0.55
CA ILE A 261 -21.25 4.74 1.72
C ILE A 261 -22.11 4.38 2.93
N ASP A 262 -21.51 3.65 3.87
CA ASP A 262 -22.16 3.30 5.13
C ASP A 262 -22.15 4.49 6.11
N LEU A 263 -23.34 5.01 6.46
CA LEU A 263 -23.53 6.10 7.42
C LEU A 263 -24.26 5.58 8.66
N PRO A 264 -23.57 4.84 9.56
CA PRO A 264 -24.19 4.17 10.71
C PRO A 264 -24.87 5.15 11.68
N ILE A 265 -24.30 6.35 11.86
CA ILE A 265 -24.84 7.40 12.74
C ILE A 265 -26.22 7.88 12.25
N LYS A 266 -26.40 8.01 10.93
CA LYS A 266 -27.69 8.37 10.32
C LYS A 266 -28.62 7.17 10.13
N GLY A 267 -28.11 5.95 10.27
CA GLY A 267 -28.87 4.72 10.01
C GLY A 267 -29.22 4.52 8.53
N VAL A 268 -28.47 5.12 7.60
CA VAL A 268 -28.71 5.01 6.15
C VAL A 268 -27.46 4.53 5.40
N PHE A 269 -27.67 3.90 4.25
CA PHE A 269 -26.65 3.76 3.21
C PHE A 269 -26.88 4.83 2.15
N ARG A 270 -25.83 5.58 1.83
CA ARG A 270 -25.85 6.52 0.70
C ARG A 270 -25.26 5.81 -0.51
N ILE A 271 -25.99 5.79 -1.60
CA ILE A 271 -25.61 5.15 -2.86
C ILE A 271 -25.29 6.27 -3.85
N GLU A 272 -24.10 6.24 -4.44
CA GLU A 272 -23.64 7.24 -5.40
C GLU A 272 -23.34 6.59 -6.74
N TYR A 273 -24.05 7.05 -7.78
CA TYR A 273 -23.90 6.64 -9.16
C TYR A 273 -23.05 7.69 -9.88
N VAL A 274 -21.82 7.33 -10.23
CA VAL A 274 -20.90 8.18 -10.97
C VAL A 274 -21.04 7.86 -12.46
N LEU A 275 -21.63 8.79 -13.19
CA LEU A 275 -21.86 8.72 -14.62
C LEU A 275 -20.79 9.52 -15.36
N GLY A 276 -20.44 9.02 -16.54
CA GLY A 276 -19.59 9.69 -17.51
C GLY A 276 -20.15 9.53 -18.91
N SER A 277 -19.38 10.00 -19.89
CA SER A 277 -19.68 9.81 -21.30
C SER A 277 -18.42 9.40 -22.05
N TYR A 278 -18.55 8.62 -23.12
CA TYR A 278 -17.44 8.39 -24.06
C TYR A 278 -17.37 9.44 -25.17
N SER A 279 -18.36 10.32 -25.28
CA SER A 279 -18.31 11.44 -26.21
C SER A 279 -17.20 12.41 -25.85
N LYS A 280 -16.43 12.88 -26.84
CA LYS A 280 -15.29 13.82 -26.64
C LYS A 280 -15.67 15.06 -25.84
N GLU A 281 -16.91 15.54 -25.97
CA GLU A 281 -17.41 16.75 -25.32
C GLU A 281 -17.70 16.55 -23.83
N LEU A 282 -18.15 15.36 -23.44
CA LEU A 282 -18.58 15.04 -22.08
C LEU A 282 -17.59 14.11 -21.35
N ALA A 283 -16.56 13.59 -22.02
CA ALA A 283 -15.62 12.61 -21.47
C ALA A 283 -14.87 13.09 -20.22
N ALA A 284 -14.59 14.39 -20.14
CA ALA A 284 -13.94 14.99 -18.99
C ALA A 284 -14.88 15.21 -17.80
N ILE A 285 -16.21 15.21 -18.02
CA ILE A 285 -17.23 15.59 -17.05
C ILE A 285 -17.77 14.36 -16.32
N LEU A 286 -17.90 14.46 -15.00
CA LEU A 286 -18.52 13.46 -14.14
C LEU A 286 -19.82 13.99 -13.55
N LEU A 287 -20.90 13.21 -13.66
CA LEU A 287 -22.17 13.45 -12.99
C LEU A 287 -22.34 12.44 -11.87
N THR A 288 -22.48 12.89 -10.63
CA THR A 288 -22.76 12.03 -9.48
C THR A 288 -24.20 12.19 -9.06
N ILE A 289 -25.02 11.16 -9.23
CA ILE A 289 -26.40 11.12 -8.72
C ILE A 289 -26.39 10.27 -7.45
N SER A 290 -26.93 10.81 -6.37
CA SER A 290 -26.91 10.14 -5.06
C SER A 290 -28.32 9.94 -4.50
N THR A 291 -28.50 8.86 -3.76
CA THR A 291 -29.73 8.54 -3.04
C THR A 291 -29.41 7.89 -1.70
N GLU A 292 -30.34 7.95 -0.75
CA GLU A 292 -30.18 7.38 0.59
C GLU A 292 -31.26 6.33 0.84
N VAL A 293 -30.85 5.19 1.38
CA VAL A 293 -31.75 4.09 1.74
C VAL A 293 -31.54 3.67 3.21
N PRO A 294 -32.58 3.28 3.94
CA PRO A 294 -32.45 2.84 5.33
C PRO A 294 -31.53 1.61 5.48
N ARG A 295 -30.67 1.58 6.52
CA ARG A 295 -29.76 0.44 6.79
C ARG A 295 -30.51 -0.85 7.15
N ASN A 296 -31.70 -0.73 7.77
CA ASN A 296 -32.51 -1.87 8.21
C ASN A 296 -33.19 -2.60 7.04
N ASN A 297 -33.48 -1.90 5.94
CA ASN A 297 -34.06 -2.46 4.72
C ASN A 297 -33.47 -1.75 3.49
N PRO A 298 -32.20 -2.03 3.15
CA PRO A 298 -31.46 -1.27 2.15
C PRO A 298 -31.85 -1.73 0.75
N LYS A 299 -32.93 -1.17 0.20
CA LYS A 299 -33.45 -1.52 -1.13
C LYS A 299 -33.46 -0.31 -2.05
N VAL A 300 -33.04 -0.52 -3.28
CA VAL A 300 -33.04 0.50 -4.35
C VAL A 300 -33.38 -0.17 -5.68
N PRO A 301 -34.09 0.48 -6.61
CA PRO A 301 -34.26 -0.05 -7.96
C PRO A 301 -32.92 -0.23 -8.70
N THR A 302 -32.81 -1.28 -9.51
CA THR A 302 -31.67 -1.49 -10.42
C THR A 302 -31.67 -0.46 -11.56
N ILE A 303 -30.48 -0.14 -12.07
CA ILE A 303 -30.30 0.71 -13.27
C ILE A 303 -29.80 -0.09 -14.48
N ILE A 304 -29.74 -1.41 -14.40
CA ILE A 304 -29.22 -2.30 -15.46
C ILE A 304 -29.96 -2.12 -16.79
N ASN A 305 -31.26 -1.81 -16.75
CA ASN A 305 -32.05 -1.57 -17.95
C ASN A 305 -31.59 -0.34 -18.74
N VAL A 306 -30.98 0.65 -18.07
CA VAL A 306 -30.39 1.84 -18.69
C VAL A 306 -28.91 1.59 -18.99
N TYR A 307 -28.18 1.02 -18.03
CA TYR A 307 -26.75 0.73 -18.15
C TYR A 307 -26.46 -0.73 -17.80
N PRO A 308 -26.32 -1.61 -18.80
CA PRO A 308 -26.03 -3.02 -18.55
C PRO A 308 -24.74 -3.25 -17.75
N GLY A 309 -23.76 -2.33 -17.86
CA GLY A 309 -22.51 -2.38 -17.10
C GLY A 309 -22.67 -2.18 -15.58
N ALA A 310 -23.84 -1.76 -15.10
CA ALA A 310 -24.14 -1.64 -13.68
C ALA A 310 -24.19 -3.01 -12.97
N ASP A 311 -24.44 -4.12 -13.68
CA ASP A 311 -24.62 -5.45 -13.07
C ASP A 311 -23.48 -5.84 -12.12
N TYR A 312 -22.24 -5.69 -12.58
CA TYR A 312 -21.04 -5.99 -11.79
C TYR A 312 -21.04 -5.24 -10.46
N GLN A 313 -21.29 -3.93 -10.53
CA GLN A 313 -21.15 -3.02 -9.41
C GLN A 313 -22.32 -3.15 -8.43
N GLU A 314 -23.54 -3.35 -8.91
CA GLU A 314 -24.71 -3.63 -8.05
C GLU A 314 -24.51 -4.93 -7.25
N ARG A 315 -24.01 -5.99 -7.89
CA ARG A 315 -23.74 -7.27 -7.23
C ARG A 315 -22.61 -7.15 -6.21
N GLU A 316 -21.54 -6.42 -6.56
CA GLU A 316 -20.45 -6.10 -5.64
C GLU A 316 -20.97 -5.36 -4.39
N MET A 317 -21.76 -4.29 -4.60
CA MET A 317 -22.33 -3.50 -3.51
C MET A 317 -23.31 -4.32 -2.65
N HIS A 318 -24.04 -5.26 -3.25
CA HIS A 318 -24.86 -6.20 -2.50
C HIS A 318 -24.03 -7.12 -1.61
N GLU A 319 -22.98 -7.73 -2.15
CA GLU A 319 -22.18 -8.70 -1.41
C GLU A 319 -21.32 -8.06 -0.32
N LEU A 320 -20.82 -6.84 -0.55
CA LEU A 320 -19.94 -6.12 0.36
C LEU A 320 -20.68 -5.29 1.42
N PHE A 321 -21.85 -4.72 1.09
CA PHE A 321 -22.63 -3.85 2.00
C PHE A 321 -24.05 -4.36 2.28
N GLY A 322 -24.58 -5.30 1.51
CA GLY A 322 -25.92 -5.84 1.71
C GLY A 322 -27.05 -4.99 1.15
N VAL A 323 -26.74 -4.03 0.27
CA VAL A 323 -27.77 -3.25 -0.44
C VAL A 323 -28.42 -4.12 -1.52
N TRP A 324 -29.74 -4.15 -1.58
CA TRP A 324 -30.50 -4.96 -2.52
C TRP A 324 -30.99 -4.11 -3.71
N PHE A 325 -30.58 -4.48 -4.92
CA PHE A 325 -30.98 -3.81 -6.16
C PHE A 325 -32.19 -4.53 -6.79
N GLU A 326 -33.39 -3.96 -6.65
CA GLU A 326 -34.64 -4.54 -7.11
C GLU A 326 -34.72 -4.54 -8.64
N GLY A 327 -34.91 -5.72 -9.23
CA GLY A 327 -34.99 -5.92 -10.68
C GLY A 327 -33.72 -6.50 -11.32
N ASN A 328 -32.61 -6.59 -10.60
CA ASN A 328 -31.41 -7.26 -11.09
C ASN A 328 -31.59 -8.80 -10.99
N PRO A 329 -31.51 -9.56 -12.11
CA PRO A 329 -31.78 -11.00 -12.14
C PRO A 329 -30.73 -11.87 -11.43
N TRP A 330 -29.53 -11.32 -11.15
CA TRP A 330 -28.40 -12.04 -10.55
C TRP A 330 -28.26 -11.80 -9.04
N MET A 331 -29.16 -11.02 -8.45
CA MET A 331 -29.15 -10.70 -7.02
C MET A 331 -29.29 -11.95 -6.14
N GLY A 332 -28.61 -11.93 -4.99
CA GLY A 332 -28.61 -13.01 -4.02
C GLY A 332 -27.66 -14.18 -4.32
N ARG A 333 -26.89 -14.11 -5.42
CA ARG A 333 -25.78 -15.04 -5.70
C ARG A 333 -24.46 -14.40 -5.27
N ASN A 334 -23.54 -15.21 -4.73
CA ASN A 334 -22.18 -14.76 -4.47
C ASN A 334 -21.51 -14.35 -5.78
N PHE A 335 -20.69 -13.30 -5.74
CA PHE A 335 -20.05 -12.75 -6.92
C PHE A 335 -18.53 -12.71 -6.79
N MET A 336 -18.03 -11.93 -5.84
CA MET A 336 -16.62 -11.77 -5.49
C MET A 336 -16.18 -12.64 -4.31
N LEU A 337 -17.05 -12.87 -3.33
CA LEU A 337 -16.68 -13.65 -2.14
C LEU A 337 -16.82 -15.15 -2.45
N SER A 338 -15.83 -15.93 -2.02
CA SER A 338 -15.89 -17.39 -2.09
C SER A 338 -17.15 -17.89 -1.37
N PRO A 339 -17.84 -18.94 -1.85
CA PRO A 339 -18.92 -19.61 -1.11
C PRO A 339 -18.55 -19.97 0.33
N ASP A 340 -17.27 -20.26 0.58
CA ASP A 340 -16.75 -20.62 1.90
C ASP A 340 -16.43 -19.40 2.78
N THR A 341 -16.68 -18.18 2.30
CA THR A 341 -16.43 -16.96 3.07
C THR A 341 -17.38 -16.94 4.27
N PRO A 342 -16.88 -17.03 5.52
CA PRO A 342 -17.71 -17.21 6.70
C PRO A 342 -18.46 -15.92 7.12
N VAL A 343 -18.37 -14.87 6.30
CA VAL A 343 -18.70 -13.49 6.63
C VAL A 343 -19.63 -12.93 5.59
N LYS A 344 -20.63 -12.18 6.05
CA LYS A 344 -21.50 -11.36 5.20
C LYS A 344 -21.19 -9.88 5.38
N TYR A 345 -21.12 -9.15 4.28
CA TYR A 345 -20.98 -7.69 4.24
C TYR A 345 -19.72 -7.13 4.93
N PRO A 346 -18.50 -7.57 4.52
CA PRO A 346 -17.25 -7.22 5.19
C PRO A 346 -16.91 -5.71 5.15
N LEU A 347 -17.57 -4.90 4.32
CA LEU A 347 -17.29 -3.46 4.21
C LEU A 347 -18.22 -2.57 5.04
N ARG A 348 -19.17 -3.14 5.80
CA ARG A 348 -19.95 -2.33 6.74
C ARG A 348 -19.06 -1.83 7.88
N LYS A 349 -19.33 -0.61 8.36
CA LYS A 349 -18.53 0.03 9.42
C LYS A 349 -18.68 -0.61 10.79
N ASP A 350 -19.75 -1.37 10.99
CA ASP A 350 -20.01 -2.19 12.18
C ASP A 350 -19.52 -3.64 12.03
N TYR A 351 -18.86 -3.98 10.92
CA TYR A 351 -18.28 -5.31 10.74
C TYR A 351 -17.08 -5.51 11.67
N GLU A 352 -17.17 -6.53 12.53
CA GLU A 352 -16.09 -6.96 13.39
C GLU A 352 -15.34 -8.14 12.76
N VAL A 353 -14.04 -7.97 12.53
CA VAL A 353 -13.19 -9.04 11.98
C VAL A 353 -13.02 -10.13 13.05
N PRO A 354 -13.52 -11.37 12.84
CA PRO A 354 -13.53 -12.40 13.88
C PRO A 354 -12.13 -12.76 14.41
N SER A 355 -11.09 -12.69 13.58
CA SER A 355 -9.70 -12.92 13.99
C SER A 355 -9.10 -11.79 14.84
N LEU A 356 -9.69 -10.59 14.80
CA LEU A 356 -9.27 -9.42 15.59
C LEU A 356 -10.11 -9.22 16.86
N ALA A 357 -11.15 -10.03 17.10
CA ALA A 357 -12.00 -9.94 18.30
C ALA A 357 -11.24 -10.14 19.63
N ARG A 358 -9.98 -10.60 19.58
CA ARG A 358 -9.05 -10.69 20.74
C ARG A 358 -7.83 -9.77 20.64
N VAL A 359 -7.69 -9.02 19.55
CA VAL A 359 -6.66 -7.99 19.43
C VAL A 359 -7.24 -6.73 20.03
N ILE A 360 -7.21 -6.67 21.37
CA ILE A 360 -7.26 -5.40 22.06
C ILE A 360 -6.01 -4.67 21.60
N VAL A 361 -6.16 -3.72 20.67
CA VAL A 361 -5.13 -2.70 20.47
C VAL A 361 -5.23 -1.82 21.69
N GLU A 362 -4.59 -2.24 22.78
CA GLU A 362 -4.22 -1.34 23.87
C GLU A 362 -3.37 -0.26 23.20
N ARG A 363 -3.98 0.92 23.07
CA ARG A 363 -3.32 2.13 22.57
C ARG A 363 -2.32 2.66 23.57
#